data_AF-A0A1M4Z006-F1
#
_entry.id   AF-A0A1M4Z006-F1
#
_cell.length_a   1.000
_cell.length_b   1.000
_cell.length_c   1.000
_cell.angle_alpha   90.00
_cell.angle_beta   90.00
_cell.angle_gamma   90.00
#
_symmetry.space_group_name_H-M   'P 1'
#
loop_
_entity.id
_entity.type
_entity.pdbx_description
1 polymer ?
#
loop_
_entity_poly.entity_id
_entity_poly.type
_entity_poly.pdbx_seq_one_letter_code
_entity_poly.pdbx_strand_id
1 'polypeptide(L)'
;MNIFNRNQFDVAVAEWTNCCSDYQKIQSLIPTNYVFTFDSEQVTWLKNYNDYNEFCAEIGVFNGQLVAILCPMDANGQKLIVDAFPYSILSELKGDLRLVETEQYKVIKNAILSKDLQRIDYDSDTYFPISNKPMLEQDVALEAIESWRNDAMTWFYRECSEFKGSRIFRKFYVPSEDLIASKPGLYKIVCSFGLKFSQVYQRMLPTLIFISFYQDLQNSGSIDSTSNTYDWSQPCPPLCPFNYNN
;
A
#
# COMPACT_ATOMS: atom_id res chain seq x y z
N MET A 1 10.00 -15.56 7.17
CA MET A 1 8.69 -14.94 7.48
C MET A 1 8.53 -14.52 8.95
N ASN A 2 8.05 -13.29 9.21
CA ASN A 2 7.61 -12.83 10.54
C ASN A 2 6.13 -13.21 10.76
N ILE A 3 5.80 -13.76 11.94
CA ILE A 3 4.47 -14.35 12.24
C ILE A 3 3.99 -13.91 13.61
N PHE A 4 2.71 -13.56 13.72
CA PHE A 4 1.99 -13.46 14.98
C PHE A 4 1.14 -14.70 15.24
N ASN A 5 1.07 -15.11 16.51
CA ASN A 5 -0.05 -15.92 16.97
C ASN A 5 -1.28 -15.02 17.22
N ARG A 6 -2.41 -15.65 17.58
CA ARG A 6 -3.67 -14.92 17.79
C ARG A 6 -3.59 -13.82 18.86
N ASN A 7 -2.96 -14.10 19.99
CA ASN A 7 -2.84 -13.12 21.07
C ASN A 7 -1.98 -11.92 20.66
N GLN A 8 -0.85 -12.17 19.96
CA GLN A 8 0.00 -11.09 19.45
C GLN A 8 -0.72 -10.24 18.41
N PHE A 9 -1.51 -10.87 17.53
CA PHE A 9 -2.37 -10.17 16.58
C PHE A 9 -3.37 -9.25 17.30
N ASP A 10 -4.14 -9.78 18.25
CA ASP A 10 -5.19 -9.03 18.94
C ASP A 10 -4.59 -7.86 19.76
N VAL A 11 -3.45 -8.09 20.43
CA VAL A 11 -2.72 -7.03 21.14
C VAL A 11 -2.23 -5.95 20.18
N ALA A 12 -1.62 -6.33 19.06
CA ALA A 12 -1.06 -5.36 18.12
C ALA A 12 -2.14 -4.45 17.50
N VAL A 13 -3.28 -5.01 17.11
CA VAL A 13 -4.41 -4.25 16.56
C VAL A 13 -5.04 -3.33 17.62
N ALA A 14 -5.14 -3.81 18.86
CA ALA A 14 -5.60 -3.00 19.98
C ALA A 14 -4.65 -1.83 20.29
N GLU A 15 -3.34 -2.07 20.25
CA GLU A 15 -2.34 -1.00 20.46
C GLU A 15 -2.44 0.08 19.38
N TRP A 16 -2.58 -0.29 18.10
CA TRP A 16 -2.81 0.70 17.04
C TRP A 16 -4.08 1.50 17.30
N THR A 17 -5.17 0.84 17.68
CA THR A 17 -6.43 1.50 18.00
C THR A 17 -6.28 2.53 19.12
N ASN A 18 -5.51 2.21 20.15
CA ASN A 18 -5.21 3.11 21.27
C ASN A 18 -4.31 4.29 20.89
N CYS A 19 -3.50 4.15 19.84
CA CYS A 19 -2.64 5.23 19.36
C CYS A 19 -3.38 6.26 18.50
N CYS A 20 -4.53 5.89 17.91
CA CYS A 20 -5.14 6.71 16.86
C CYS A 20 -5.72 8.05 17.33
N SER A 21 -6.00 8.22 18.62
CA SER A 21 -6.39 9.54 19.16
C SER A 21 -5.19 10.40 19.59
N ASP A 22 -3.97 9.88 19.49
CA ASP A 22 -2.74 10.51 19.99
C ASP A 22 -1.78 10.81 18.84
N TYR A 23 -1.82 12.07 18.39
CA TYR A 23 -0.98 12.53 17.27
C TYR A 23 0.51 12.32 17.51
N GLN A 24 1.01 12.54 18.75
CA GLN A 24 2.44 12.41 19.04
C GLN A 24 2.90 10.97 18.90
N LYS A 25 2.08 10.00 19.34
CA LYS A 25 2.36 8.58 19.12
C LYS A 25 2.38 8.24 17.64
N ILE A 26 1.38 8.68 16.87
CA ILE A 26 1.33 8.42 15.43
C ILE A 26 2.56 9.01 14.73
N GLN A 27 2.95 10.24 15.06
CA GLN A 27 4.12 10.90 14.49
C GLN A 27 5.40 10.09 14.74
N SER A 28 5.53 9.44 15.90
CA SER A 28 6.67 8.56 16.19
C SER A 28 6.61 7.20 15.49
N LEU A 29 5.40 6.70 15.21
CA LEU A 29 5.18 5.37 14.63
C LEU A 29 5.25 5.36 13.10
N ILE A 30 4.95 6.48 12.45
CA ILE A 30 4.75 6.56 11.00
C ILE A 30 5.69 7.58 10.37
N PRO A 31 6.92 7.19 10.04
CA PRO A 31 7.72 7.92 9.07
C PRO A 31 7.04 7.87 7.70
N THR A 32 6.80 9.03 7.06
CA THR A 32 6.01 9.12 5.82
C THR A 32 6.75 8.61 4.57
N ASN A 33 7.99 8.19 4.71
CA ASN A 33 8.86 7.66 3.66
C ASN A 33 9.16 6.15 3.82
N TYR A 34 8.50 5.47 4.75
CA TYR A 34 8.71 4.03 4.98
C TYR A 34 7.68 3.18 4.24
N VAL A 35 8.02 1.91 4.05
CA VAL A 35 7.20 0.93 3.34
C VAL A 35 7.06 -0.36 4.13
N PHE A 36 6.02 -1.13 3.82
CA PHE A 36 5.92 -2.54 4.19
C PHE A 36 6.52 -3.40 3.07
N THR A 37 7.18 -4.49 3.43
CA THR A 37 7.68 -5.47 2.46
C THR A 37 7.22 -6.87 2.84
N PHE A 38 6.54 -7.54 1.93
CA PHE A 38 6.12 -8.93 2.05
C PHE A 38 6.97 -9.81 1.13
N ASP A 39 7.54 -10.87 1.68
CA ASP A 39 8.36 -11.82 0.91
C ASP A 39 7.50 -12.89 0.21
N SER A 40 8.14 -13.70 -0.64
CA SER A 40 7.47 -14.77 -1.39
C SER A 40 6.77 -15.80 -0.49
N GLU A 41 7.30 -16.05 0.72
CA GLU A 41 6.74 -17.01 1.67
C GLU A 41 5.40 -16.48 2.19
N GLN A 42 5.36 -15.20 2.56
CA GLN A 42 4.14 -14.51 3.04
C GLN A 42 3.07 -14.40 1.95
N VAL A 43 3.47 -14.12 0.71
CA VAL A 43 2.56 -14.05 -0.44
C VAL A 43 1.98 -15.42 -0.76
N THR A 44 2.83 -16.46 -0.78
CA THR A 44 2.40 -17.84 -1.00
C THR A 44 1.47 -18.33 0.11
N TRP A 45 1.78 -17.96 1.35
CA TRP A 45 0.89 -18.22 2.48
C TRP A 45 -0.47 -17.59 2.23
N LEU A 46 -0.55 -16.29 1.94
CA LEU A 46 -1.82 -15.62 1.71
C LEU A 46 -2.62 -16.26 0.57
N LYS A 47 -1.93 -16.65 -0.52
CA LYS A 47 -2.51 -17.37 -1.65
C LYS A 47 -3.20 -18.68 -1.28
N ASN A 48 -2.58 -19.44 -0.37
CA ASN A 48 -3.07 -20.77 -0.01
C ASN A 48 -4.27 -20.72 0.94
N TYR A 49 -4.40 -19.63 1.70
CA TYR A 49 -5.44 -19.50 2.73
C TYR A 49 -6.60 -18.58 2.31
N ASN A 50 -6.43 -17.68 1.34
CA ASN A 50 -7.47 -16.74 0.93
C ASN A 50 -8.38 -17.34 -0.15
N ASP A 51 -9.67 -17.48 0.14
CA ASP A 51 -10.68 -18.03 -0.77
C ASP A 51 -11.68 -16.97 -1.27
N TYR A 52 -11.26 -15.70 -1.23
CA TYR A 52 -12.08 -14.56 -1.63
C TYR A 52 -11.38 -13.67 -2.67
N ASN A 53 -12.14 -12.83 -3.36
CA ASN A 53 -11.60 -11.89 -4.35
C ASN A 53 -10.83 -10.73 -3.70
N GLU A 54 -10.90 -10.57 -2.39
CA GLU A 54 -10.11 -9.65 -1.59
C GLU A 54 -9.43 -10.37 -0.42
N PHE A 55 -8.40 -9.76 0.15
CA PHE A 55 -7.87 -10.09 1.47
C PHE A 55 -7.81 -8.83 2.34
N CYS A 56 -7.61 -9.01 3.64
CA CYS A 56 -7.50 -7.90 4.58
C CYS A 56 -6.05 -7.68 5.00
N ALA A 57 -5.59 -6.43 4.95
CA ALA A 57 -4.37 -6.01 5.62
C ALA A 57 -4.74 -5.18 6.85
N GLU A 58 -4.57 -5.74 8.05
CA GLU A 58 -4.80 -5.02 9.31
C GLU A 58 -3.54 -4.30 9.78
N ILE A 59 -3.72 -3.13 10.37
CA ILE A 59 -2.62 -2.33 10.93
C ILE A 59 -2.56 -2.55 12.44
N GLY A 60 -1.35 -2.82 12.92
CA GLY A 60 -1.06 -2.98 14.34
C GLY A 60 0.16 -2.16 14.77
N VAL A 61 0.39 -2.13 16.08
CA VAL A 61 1.66 -1.69 16.67
C VAL A 61 2.27 -2.86 17.41
N PHE A 62 3.53 -3.14 17.14
CA PHE A 62 4.27 -4.20 17.81
C PHE A 62 5.69 -3.75 18.09
N ASN A 63 6.13 -3.89 19.35
CA ASN A 63 7.44 -3.41 19.81
C ASN A 63 7.74 -1.95 19.43
N GLY A 64 6.73 -1.08 19.50
CA GLY A 64 6.86 0.35 19.17
C GLY A 64 7.03 0.64 17.67
N GLN A 65 6.70 -0.31 16.80
CA GLN A 65 6.74 -0.13 15.35
C GLN A 65 5.36 -0.41 14.75
N LEU A 66 5.01 0.34 13.71
CA LEU A 66 3.80 0.06 12.94
C LEU A 66 4.00 -1.22 12.11
N VAL A 67 3.00 -2.10 12.09
CA VAL A 67 3.01 -3.35 11.33
C VAL A 67 1.77 -3.48 10.44
N ALA A 68 1.93 -4.08 9.27
CA ALA A 68 0.84 -4.52 8.42
C ALA A 68 0.74 -6.05 8.47
N ILE A 69 -0.44 -6.57 8.78
CA ILE A 69 -0.69 -7.97 9.07
C ILE A 69 -1.64 -8.56 8.01
N LEU A 70 -1.21 -9.64 7.36
CA LEU A 70 -2.00 -10.30 6.33
C LEU A 70 -3.08 -11.19 6.96
N CYS A 71 -4.33 -10.92 6.59
CA CYS A 71 -5.52 -11.61 7.09
C CYS A 71 -6.31 -12.19 5.91
N PRO A 72 -6.27 -13.52 5.70
CA PRO A 72 -7.02 -14.17 4.64
C PRO A 72 -8.52 -14.18 4.94
N MET A 73 -9.33 -14.30 3.90
CA MET A 73 -10.79 -14.38 3.98
C MET A 73 -11.31 -15.72 3.44
N ASP A 74 -12.45 -16.14 3.97
CA ASP A 74 -13.22 -17.29 3.48
C ASP A 74 -14.03 -16.93 2.23
N ALA A 75 -14.67 -17.92 1.61
CA ALA A 75 -15.52 -17.73 0.43
C ALA A 75 -16.68 -16.73 0.63
N ASN A 76 -17.03 -16.37 1.87
CA ASN A 76 -18.07 -15.40 2.20
C ASN A 76 -17.52 -13.99 2.45
N GLY A 77 -16.21 -13.77 2.30
CA GLY A 77 -15.54 -12.50 2.60
C GLY A 77 -15.34 -12.25 4.09
N GLN A 78 -15.44 -13.29 4.93
CA GLN A 78 -15.18 -13.20 6.37
C GLN A 78 -13.73 -13.51 6.68
N LYS A 79 -13.13 -12.75 7.60
CA LYS A 79 -11.74 -12.98 8.04
C LYS A 79 -11.61 -14.39 8.63
N LEU A 80 -10.70 -15.19 8.08
CA LEU A 80 -10.39 -16.51 8.59
C LEU A 80 -9.66 -16.44 9.93
N ILE A 81 -10.02 -17.36 10.82
CA ILE A 81 -9.30 -17.59 12.07
C ILE A 81 -8.21 -18.62 11.77
N VAL A 82 -6.96 -18.16 11.78
CA VAL A 82 -5.77 -18.98 11.57
C VAL A 82 -4.85 -18.88 12.80
N ASP A 83 -3.97 -19.86 12.97
CA ASP A 83 -3.04 -19.89 14.11
C ASP A 83 -1.81 -18.98 13.92
N ALA A 84 -1.54 -18.58 12.68
CA ALA A 84 -0.36 -17.83 12.28
C ALA A 84 -0.76 -16.69 11.32
N PHE A 85 -0.40 -15.46 11.67
CA PHE A 85 -0.65 -14.27 10.87
C PHE A 85 0.68 -13.65 10.42
N PRO A 86 1.04 -13.76 9.14
CA PRO A 86 2.25 -13.11 8.65
C PRO A 86 2.13 -11.58 8.70
N TYR A 87 3.21 -10.91 9.08
CA TYR A 87 3.22 -9.44 9.14
C TYR A 87 4.51 -8.85 8.59
N SER A 88 4.44 -7.57 8.23
CA SER A 88 5.58 -6.76 7.84
C SER A 88 5.67 -5.51 8.72
N ILE A 89 6.89 -5.10 9.04
CA ILE A 89 7.17 -3.90 9.83
C ILE A 89 7.34 -2.72 8.87
N LEU A 90 6.76 -1.58 9.22
CA LEU A 90 6.99 -0.33 8.51
C LEU A 90 8.47 0.04 8.65
N SER A 91 9.21 0.00 7.55
CA SER A 91 10.67 0.14 7.57
C SER A 91 11.19 0.92 6.38
N GLU A 92 12.42 1.40 6.49
CA GLU A 92 13.12 2.03 5.38
C GLU A 92 13.22 1.09 4.20
N LEU A 93 13.00 1.65 3.03
CA LEU A 93 13.25 0.97 1.78
C LEU A 93 14.76 0.71 1.63
N LYS A 94 15.16 -0.56 1.43
CA LYS A 94 16.58 -0.98 1.39
C LYS A 94 17.34 -0.59 0.11
N GLY A 95 16.70 0.11 -0.83
CA GLY A 95 17.28 0.57 -2.10
C GLY A 95 16.20 1.09 -3.04
N ASP A 96 16.59 1.87 -4.05
CA ASP A 96 15.64 2.59 -4.92
C ASP A 96 14.62 1.65 -5.59
N LEU A 97 13.35 2.08 -5.61
CA LEU A 97 12.30 1.46 -6.41
C LEU A 97 12.37 2.02 -7.83
N ARG A 98 12.59 1.16 -8.82
CA ARG A 98 12.44 1.52 -10.24
C ARG A 98 11.09 1.00 -10.71
N LEU A 99 10.23 1.91 -11.17
CA LEU A 99 8.92 1.58 -11.70
C LEU A 99 8.99 1.80 -13.22
N VAL A 100 8.72 0.77 -14.04
CA VAL A 100 8.82 0.85 -15.51
C VAL A 100 7.50 0.43 -16.15
N GLU A 101 6.67 1.37 -16.56
CA GLU A 101 5.42 1.05 -17.26
C GLU A 101 5.68 0.85 -18.76
N THR A 102 5.43 -0.36 -19.27
CA THR A 102 5.61 -0.68 -20.70
C THR A 102 4.24 -0.82 -21.36
N GLU A 103 3.74 0.27 -21.96
CA GLU A 103 2.58 0.21 -22.85
C GLU A 103 3.00 -0.21 -24.26
N GLN A 104 2.28 -1.16 -24.87
CA GLN A 104 2.38 -1.40 -26.31
C GLN A 104 1.50 -0.42 -27.09
N TYR A 105 1.92 0.84 -27.19
CA TYR A 105 1.50 1.75 -28.25
C TYR A 105 2.70 2.61 -28.70
N LYS A 106 3.03 2.66 -30.00
CA LYS A 106 4.19 3.40 -30.55
C LYS A 106 4.18 4.89 -30.18
N VAL A 107 4.69 5.32 -29.02
CA VAL A 107 5.32 6.66 -28.81
C VAL A 107 6.24 6.58 -27.58
N ILE A 108 7.55 6.74 -27.77
CA ILE A 108 8.56 6.80 -26.69
C ILE A 108 8.66 8.23 -26.16
N LYS A 109 8.49 8.46 -24.85
CA LYS A 109 8.90 9.71 -24.17
C LYS A 109 9.51 9.38 -22.79
N ASN A 110 10.74 9.85 -22.55
CA ASN A 110 11.48 9.63 -21.30
C ASN A 110 11.40 10.89 -20.43
N ALA A 111 11.22 10.74 -19.11
CA ALA A 111 11.37 11.81 -18.11
C ALA A 111 12.49 11.43 -17.12
N ILE A 112 13.31 12.41 -16.72
CA ILE A 112 14.43 12.23 -15.77
C ILE A 112 14.14 13.08 -14.53
N LEU A 113 13.98 12.45 -13.36
CA LEU A 113 13.98 13.12 -12.07
C LEU A 113 15.41 13.23 -11.52
N SER A 114 15.70 14.36 -10.87
CA SER A 114 16.96 14.59 -10.18
C SER A 114 17.02 13.88 -8.82
N LYS A 115 18.22 13.90 -8.24
CA LYS A 115 18.58 13.34 -6.93
C LYS A 115 17.81 13.98 -5.77
N ASP A 116 17.32 15.20 -5.99
CA ASP A 116 16.53 15.98 -5.04
C ASP A 116 15.03 15.91 -5.35
N LEU A 117 14.62 14.96 -6.20
CA LEU A 117 13.25 14.74 -6.66
C LEU A 117 12.62 15.92 -7.40
N GLN A 118 13.45 16.76 -8.03
CA GLN A 118 13.01 17.81 -8.92
C GLN A 118 13.10 17.37 -10.37
N ARG A 119 12.07 17.69 -11.16
CA ARG A 119 11.98 17.43 -12.60
C ARG A 119 12.94 18.35 -13.36
N ILE A 120 13.85 17.77 -14.15
CA ILE A 120 14.75 18.52 -15.04
C ILE A 120 14.12 18.49 -16.44
N ASP A 121 13.48 19.59 -16.85
CA ASP A 121 12.60 19.61 -18.02
C ASP A 121 13.31 19.92 -19.34
N TYR A 122 12.70 19.36 -20.41
CA TYR A 122 12.71 19.63 -21.86
C TYR A 122 13.94 20.22 -22.57
N ASP A 123 14.44 19.46 -23.55
CA ASP A 123 14.88 20.08 -24.81
C ASP A 123 14.56 19.17 -26.02
N SER A 124 13.65 19.67 -26.87
CA SER A 124 13.65 19.63 -28.34
C SER A 124 12.21 19.59 -28.87
N ASP A 125 11.76 20.75 -29.35
CA ASP A 125 10.68 21.03 -30.29
C ASP A 125 9.63 19.92 -30.54
N THR A 126 8.45 20.06 -29.94
CA THR A 126 7.20 19.66 -30.61
C THR A 126 5.99 20.30 -29.92
N TYR A 127 5.29 21.14 -30.68
CA TYR A 127 3.90 21.58 -30.53
C TYR A 127 3.14 21.03 -29.32
N PHE A 128 2.71 21.92 -28.42
CA PHE A 128 1.64 21.65 -27.45
C PHE A 128 0.39 21.13 -28.15
N PRO A 129 -0.08 19.90 -27.88
CA PRO A 129 -1.50 19.60 -27.91
C PRO A 129 -2.05 19.85 -26.49
N ILE A 130 -3.18 20.53 -26.43
CA ILE A 130 -4.01 20.64 -25.22
C ILE A 130 -4.11 19.24 -24.59
N SER A 131 -3.55 19.09 -23.39
CA SER A 131 -3.33 17.82 -22.71
C SER A 131 -4.64 17.22 -22.18
N ASN A 132 -5.40 16.58 -23.07
CA ASN A 132 -6.45 15.62 -22.74
C ASN A 132 -5.89 14.18 -22.79
N LYS A 133 -4.73 13.95 -22.18
CA LYS A 133 -4.28 12.57 -21.94
C LYS A 133 -4.81 12.12 -20.58
N PRO A 134 -5.47 10.95 -20.48
CA PRO A 134 -5.73 10.34 -19.17
C PRO A 134 -4.37 10.12 -18.48
N MET A 135 -4.29 10.43 -17.18
CA MET A 135 -3.11 10.09 -16.39
C MET A 135 -2.92 8.58 -16.42
N LEU A 136 -1.66 8.14 -16.54
CA LEU A 136 -1.33 6.72 -16.44
C LEU A 136 -1.53 6.25 -14.99
N GLU A 137 -1.74 4.96 -14.81
CA GLU A 137 -2.02 4.38 -13.48
C GLU A 137 -0.82 4.56 -12.54
N GLN A 138 0.40 4.49 -13.09
CA GLN A 138 1.62 4.78 -12.35
C GLN A 138 1.70 6.25 -11.90
N ASP A 139 1.30 7.20 -12.76
CA ASP A 139 1.33 8.62 -12.41
C ASP A 139 0.38 8.92 -11.25
N VAL A 140 -0.81 8.31 -11.25
CA VAL A 140 -1.79 8.43 -10.17
C VAL A 140 -1.24 7.85 -8.86
N ALA A 141 -0.56 6.70 -8.94
CA ALA A 141 0.01 6.07 -7.76
C ALA A 141 1.22 6.85 -7.20
N LEU A 142 2.07 7.41 -8.08
CA LEU A 142 3.16 8.29 -7.69
C LEU A 142 2.63 9.55 -7.01
N GLU A 143 1.63 10.22 -7.59
CA GLU A 143 1.01 11.39 -6.98
C GLU A 143 0.43 11.08 -5.60
N ALA A 144 -0.22 9.92 -5.44
CA ALA A 144 -0.76 9.49 -4.15
C ALA A 144 0.34 9.23 -3.10
N ILE A 145 1.47 8.61 -3.48
CA ILE A 145 2.62 8.40 -2.59
C ILE A 145 3.27 9.73 -2.21
N GLU A 146 3.44 10.63 -3.17
CA GLU A 146 4.00 11.96 -2.93
C GLU A 146 3.09 12.79 -2.01
N SER A 147 1.77 12.76 -2.24
CA SER A 147 0.81 13.41 -1.34
C SER A 147 0.87 12.81 0.06
N TRP A 148 0.98 11.48 0.21
CA TRP A 148 1.21 10.89 1.53
C TRP A 148 2.47 11.42 2.19
N ARG A 149 3.59 11.42 1.47
CA ARG A 149 4.87 11.91 2.00
C ARG A 149 4.78 13.34 2.52
N ASN A 150 4.09 14.21 1.79
CA ASN A 150 4.01 15.64 2.07
C ASN A 150 2.92 15.99 3.08
N ASP A 151 1.76 15.33 3.01
CA ASP A 151 0.54 15.78 3.68
C ASP A 151 0.06 14.83 4.79
N ALA A 152 0.60 13.61 4.92
CA ALA A 152 0.09 12.64 5.89
C ALA A 152 0.15 13.13 7.34
N MET A 153 1.19 13.86 7.73
CA MET A 153 1.28 14.39 9.10
C MET A 153 0.22 15.47 9.36
N THR A 154 -0.06 16.32 8.38
CA THR A 154 -1.15 17.30 8.45
C THR A 154 -2.51 16.59 8.53
N TRP A 155 -2.68 15.55 7.71
CA TRP A 155 -3.87 14.71 7.73
C TRP A 155 -4.10 14.07 9.11
N PHE A 156 -3.07 13.43 9.68
CA PHE A 156 -3.15 12.83 11.02
C PHE A 156 -3.42 13.84 12.12
N TYR A 157 -2.79 15.02 12.07
CA TYR A 157 -3.04 16.08 13.04
C TYR A 157 -4.52 16.47 13.05
N ARG A 158 -5.12 16.63 11.86
CA ARG A 158 -6.54 16.93 11.72
C ARG A 158 -7.43 15.79 12.23
N GLU A 159 -7.13 14.55 11.86
CA GLU A 159 -7.92 13.39 12.28
C GLU A 159 -7.86 13.14 13.79
N CYS A 160 -6.73 13.44 14.43
CA CYS A 160 -6.61 13.37 15.89
C CYS A 160 -7.35 14.53 16.58
N SER A 161 -7.19 15.76 16.09
CA SER A 161 -7.72 16.97 16.74
C SER A 161 -9.23 17.14 16.55
N GLU A 162 -9.74 16.98 15.34
CA GLU A 162 -11.15 17.21 15.01
C GLU A 162 -12.00 15.95 15.23
N PHE A 163 -11.45 14.76 14.94
CA PHE A 163 -12.21 13.51 14.88
C PHE A 163 -11.77 12.47 15.91
N LYS A 164 -10.88 12.84 16.83
CA LYS A 164 -10.39 12.00 17.94
C LYS A 164 -9.88 10.64 17.47
N GLY A 165 -9.32 10.55 16.27
CA GLY A 165 -8.79 9.31 15.72
C GLY A 165 -9.81 8.30 15.20
N SER A 166 -11.11 8.62 15.25
CA SER A 166 -12.19 7.70 14.86
C SER A 166 -12.18 7.32 13.38
N ARG A 167 -11.54 8.14 12.55
CA ARG A 167 -11.49 8.01 11.09
C ARG A 167 -10.16 7.50 10.56
N ILE A 168 -9.19 7.31 11.46
CA ILE A 168 -7.91 6.73 11.09
C ILE A 168 -8.13 5.27 10.74
N PHE A 169 -7.50 4.83 9.65
CA PHE A 169 -7.61 3.46 9.17
C PHE A 169 -7.23 2.45 10.27
N ARG A 170 -7.88 1.29 10.21
CA ARG A 170 -7.52 0.11 11.02
C ARG A 170 -7.10 -1.06 10.14
N LYS A 171 -7.70 -1.11 8.96
CA LYS A 171 -7.50 -2.17 7.99
C LYS A 171 -7.81 -1.67 6.59
N PHE A 172 -7.23 -2.36 5.64
CA PHE A 172 -7.41 -2.15 4.22
C PHE A 172 -7.95 -3.44 3.59
N TYR A 173 -8.89 -3.29 2.68
CA TYR A 173 -9.38 -4.38 1.83
C TYR A 173 -8.61 -4.32 0.52
N VAL A 174 -8.07 -5.45 0.09
CA VAL A 174 -7.13 -5.52 -1.01
C VAL A 174 -7.56 -6.58 -2.03
N PRO A 175 -7.89 -6.24 -3.29
CA PRO A 175 -8.19 -7.22 -4.32
C PRO A 175 -7.05 -8.22 -4.51
N SER A 176 -7.42 -9.49 -4.49
CA SER A 176 -6.53 -10.64 -4.59
C SER A 176 -6.14 -10.96 -6.03
N GLU A 177 -6.95 -10.56 -7.02
CA GLU A 177 -6.84 -10.99 -8.42
C GLU A 177 -5.47 -10.63 -9.03
N ASP A 178 -4.97 -9.40 -8.83
CA ASP A 178 -3.66 -9.00 -9.38
C ASP A 178 -2.47 -9.25 -8.45
N LEU A 179 -2.72 -9.33 -7.14
CA LEU A 179 -1.67 -9.51 -6.13
C LEU A 179 -1.29 -10.98 -5.94
N ILE A 180 -2.25 -11.89 -6.08
CA ILE A 180 -2.12 -13.32 -5.75
C ILE A 180 -2.16 -14.20 -7.01
N ALA A 181 -2.95 -13.84 -8.02
CA ALA A 181 -3.04 -14.59 -9.28
C ALA A 181 -1.90 -14.28 -10.25
N SER A 182 -1.02 -13.35 -9.89
CA SER A 182 0.03 -12.87 -10.76
C SER A 182 1.03 -13.94 -11.23
N LYS A 183 1.62 -13.61 -12.39
CA LYS A 183 2.56 -14.38 -13.21
C LYS A 183 3.59 -15.16 -12.37
N PRO A 184 3.99 -16.38 -12.79
CA PRO A 184 5.05 -17.12 -12.12
C PRO A 184 6.32 -16.26 -11.99
N GLY A 185 6.93 -16.29 -10.80
CA GLY A 185 8.14 -15.52 -10.50
C GLY A 185 7.95 -14.40 -9.48
N LEU A 186 6.75 -14.11 -8.97
CA LEU A 186 6.56 -13.13 -7.89
C LEU A 186 7.37 -13.51 -6.65
N TYR A 187 8.33 -12.68 -6.25
CA TYR A 187 9.21 -12.97 -5.11
C TYR A 187 9.15 -11.95 -3.98
N LYS A 188 8.59 -10.76 -4.23
CA LYS A 188 8.51 -9.68 -3.24
C LYS A 188 7.36 -8.74 -3.59
N ILE A 189 6.66 -8.25 -2.57
CA ILE A 189 5.69 -7.15 -2.70
C ILE A 189 6.13 -6.04 -1.75
N VAL A 190 6.28 -4.84 -2.28
CA VAL A 190 6.47 -3.62 -1.49
C VAL A 190 5.14 -2.90 -1.44
N CYS A 191 4.79 -2.37 -0.28
CA CYS A 191 3.53 -1.69 -0.04
C CYS A 191 3.82 -0.33 0.60
N SER A 192 3.44 0.73 -0.10
CA SER A 192 3.60 2.11 0.35
C SER A 192 2.24 2.69 0.72
N PHE A 193 2.21 3.58 1.70
CA PHE A 193 1.05 4.42 1.89
C PHE A 193 0.92 5.44 0.75
N GLY A 194 -0.32 5.82 0.46
CA GLY A 194 -0.70 6.91 -0.43
C GLY A 194 -1.86 7.73 0.16
N LEU A 195 -2.05 8.96 -0.30
CA LEU A 195 -3.24 9.77 -0.01
C LEU A 195 -4.01 10.00 -1.30
N LYS A 196 -5.33 9.71 -1.27
CA LYS A 196 -6.22 9.87 -2.41
C LYS A 196 -7.47 10.64 -2.03
N PHE A 197 -7.88 11.57 -2.89
CA PHE A 197 -9.15 12.25 -2.69
C PHE A 197 -10.32 11.32 -3.02
N SER A 198 -11.21 11.10 -2.05
CA SER A 198 -12.48 10.42 -2.28
C SER A 198 -13.56 11.43 -2.60
N GLN A 199 -14.13 11.34 -3.81
CA GLN A 199 -15.30 12.13 -4.19
C GLN A 199 -16.55 11.75 -3.39
N VAL A 200 -16.69 10.48 -3.00
CA VAL A 200 -17.84 10.02 -2.21
C VAL A 200 -17.83 10.64 -0.82
N TYR A 201 -16.66 10.62 -0.16
CA TYR A 201 -16.52 11.14 1.20
C TYR A 201 -16.07 12.60 1.28
N GLN A 202 -15.79 13.23 0.13
CA GLN A 202 -15.29 14.60 0.00
C GLN A 202 -14.07 14.89 0.89
N ARG A 203 -13.11 13.96 0.90
CA ARG A 203 -11.90 14.04 1.77
C ARG A 203 -10.75 13.20 1.24
N MET A 204 -9.53 13.54 1.67
CA MET A 204 -8.36 12.69 1.49
C MET A 204 -8.46 11.44 2.35
N LEU A 205 -8.19 10.29 1.76
CA LEU A 205 -8.17 8.98 2.40
C LEU A 205 -6.80 8.33 2.21
N PRO A 206 -6.23 7.77 3.29
CA PRO A 206 -5.08 6.87 3.19
C PRO A 206 -5.42 5.63 2.38
N THR A 207 -4.51 5.21 1.53
CA THR A 207 -4.54 3.92 0.83
C THR A 207 -3.18 3.23 0.96
N LEU A 208 -3.17 1.92 0.73
CA LEU A 208 -1.96 1.14 0.46
C LEU A 208 -1.84 0.87 -1.04
N ILE A 209 -0.72 1.30 -1.60
CA ILE A 209 -0.31 1.03 -2.97
C ILE A 209 0.67 -0.13 -2.91
N PHE A 210 0.37 -1.22 -3.60
CA PHE A 210 1.29 -2.35 -3.67
C PHE A 210 2.10 -2.26 -4.96
N ILE A 211 3.29 -2.84 -4.91
CA ILE A 211 4.27 -2.87 -5.99
C ILE A 211 4.89 -4.26 -5.94
N SER A 212 4.53 -5.13 -6.87
CA SER A 212 4.99 -6.52 -6.91
C SER A 212 6.32 -6.63 -7.69
N PHE A 213 7.16 -7.61 -7.37
CA PHE A 213 8.44 -7.81 -8.03
C PHE A 213 8.55 -9.26 -8.50
N TYR A 214 8.78 -9.45 -9.79
CA TYR A 214 8.92 -10.77 -10.41
C TYR A 214 10.39 -11.08 -10.69
N GLN A 215 10.77 -12.36 -10.60
CA GLN A 215 12.02 -12.89 -11.13
C GLN A 215 11.86 -13.03 -12.65
N ASP A 216 12.79 -12.45 -13.40
CA ASP A 216 12.85 -12.68 -14.85
C ASP A 216 13.12 -14.17 -15.11
N LEU A 217 12.16 -14.85 -15.74
CA LEU A 217 12.31 -16.25 -16.16
C LEU A 217 13.20 -16.42 -17.41
N GLN A 218 13.96 -15.39 -17.81
CA GLN A 218 14.94 -15.52 -18.89
C GLN A 218 16.27 -14.86 -18.52
N ASN A 219 17.32 -15.70 -18.45
CA ASN A 219 18.72 -15.32 -18.36
C ASN A 219 19.14 -14.39 -19.52
N SER A 220 19.09 -13.07 -19.32
CA SER A 220 19.96 -12.09 -19.97
C SER A 220 19.79 -10.74 -19.30
N GLY A 221 20.88 -10.13 -18.86
CA GLY A 221 20.87 -8.93 -18.02
C GLY A 221 20.20 -7.71 -18.67
N SER A 222 18.93 -7.49 -18.34
CA SER A 222 18.25 -6.20 -18.29
C SER A 222 16.98 -6.39 -17.46
N ILE A 223 16.89 -5.73 -16.30
CA ILE A 223 15.75 -5.79 -15.39
C ILE A 223 14.60 -5.01 -16.05
N ASP A 224 13.77 -5.69 -16.84
CA ASP A 224 12.51 -5.15 -17.37
C ASP A 224 11.39 -5.46 -16.37
N SER A 225 11.44 -4.80 -15.21
CA SER A 225 10.38 -4.91 -14.20
C SER A 225 9.17 -4.09 -14.64
N THR A 226 8.16 -4.76 -15.20
CA THR A 226 6.87 -4.15 -15.54
C THR A 226 6.26 -3.47 -14.30
N SER A 227 5.91 -2.19 -14.44
CA SER A 227 5.24 -1.38 -13.42
C SER A 227 3.92 -2.07 -13.08
N ASN A 228 3.75 -2.33 -11.81
CA ASN A 228 2.52 -2.83 -11.23
C ASN A 228 2.14 -1.99 -10.04
N THR A 229 2.34 -0.68 -10.17
CA THR A 229 1.99 0.27 -9.14
C THR A 229 0.50 0.51 -9.27
N TYR A 230 -0.27 -0.14 -8.41
CA TYR A 230 -1.72 -0.06 -8.45
C TYR A 230 -2.25 0.20 -7.04
N ASP A 231 -3.22 1.09 -6.97
CA ASP A 231 -4.03 1.31 -5.77
C ASP A 231 -5.06 0.17 -5.67
N TRP A 232 -4.60 -0.94 -5.09
CA TRP A 232 -5.44 -2.08 -4.80
C TRP A 232 -6.05 -1.99 -3.42
N SER A 233 -6.18 -0.85 -2.76
CA SER A 233 -6.79 -0.93 -1.45
C SER A 233 -7.69 0.20 -1.09
N GLN A 234 -8.69 -0.14 -0.27
CA GLN A 234 -9.58 0.84 0.30
C GLN A 234 -9.54 0.73 1.81
N PRO A 235 -9.31 1.85 2.52
CA PRO A 235 -9.39 1.85 3.96
C PRO A 235 -10.83 1.52 4.35
N CYS A 236 -11.00 0.67 5.34
CA CYS A 236 -12.31 0.42 5.93
C CYS A 236 -12.85 1.72 6.57
N PRO A 237 -13.98 2.28 6.11
CA PRO A 237 -14.58 3.45 6.75
C PRO A 237 -15.01 3.13 8.20
N PRO A 238 -15.12 4.13 9.08
CA PRO A 238 -15.51 3.94 10.49
C PRO A 238 -16.88 3.30 10.72
N LEU A 239 -17.71 3.28 9.66
CA LEU A 239 -19.05 2.69 9.64
C LEU A 239 -19.09 1.40 8.82
N CYS A 240 -17.95 0.73 8.61
CA CYS A 240 -17.90 -0.56 7.92
C CYS A 240 -18.99 -1.50 8.46
N PRO A 241 -19.93 -1.96 7.62
CA PRO A 241 -20.97 -2.89 8.03
C PRO A 241 -20.36 -4.31 8.09
N PHE A 242 -19.49 -4.54 9.06
CA PHE A 242 -19.26 -5.89 9.56
C PHE A 242 -19.74 -5.90 11.01
N ASN A 243 -20.92 -6.48 11.18
CA ASN A 243 -21.64 -6.62 12.43
C ASN A 243 -20.71 -7.05 13.56
N TYR A 244 -20.69 -6.26 14.63
CA TYR A 244 -20.66 -6.85 15.96
C TYR A 244 -21.85 -7.80 16.04
N ASN A 245 -21.61 -9.09 16.17
CA ASN A 245 -22.53 -10.00 16.82
C ASN A 245 -21.73 -11.16 17.40
N ASN A 246 -21.55 -11.05 18.73
CA ASN A 246 -21.47 -12.09 19.78
C ASN A 246 -20.95 -13.48 19.42
#